data_AF-A0AAE3GFR8-F1
#
_entry.id   AF-A0AAE3GFR8-F1
#
_cell.length_a   1.000
_cell.length_b   1.000
_cell.length_c   1.000
_cell.angle_alpha   90.00
_cell.angle_beta   90.00
_cell.angle_gamma   90.00
#
_symmetry.space_group_name_H-M   'P 1'
#
loop_
_entity.id
_entity.type
_entity.pdbx_description
1 polymer ?
#
loop_
_entity_poly.entity_id
_entity_poly.type
_entity_poly.pdbx_seq_one_letter_code
_entity_poly.pdbx_strand_id
1 'polypeptide(L)' 'MPKVGPRGFSQVWGSLKTVELANLCPGTIDEAHTAAQAGWGRIGCGRQLCFAFLDHAGLFL' A
#
# COMPACT_ATOMS: atom_id res chain seq x y z
N MET A 1 20.48 5.71 15.39
CA MET A 1 20.12 6.24 14.06
C MET A 1 19.06 5.32 13.46
N PRO A 2 17.76 5.67 13.44
CA PRO A 2 16.78 4.82 12.77
C PRO A 2 17.03 4.91 11.26
N LYS A 3 17.27 3.77 10.61
CA LYS A 3 17.48 3.69 9.17
C LYS A 3 16.16 3.96 8.46
N VAL A 4 15.97 5.20 8.02
CA VAL A 4 14.86 5.57 7.12
C VAL A 4 15.23 5.06 5.73
N GLY A 5 14.90 3.80 5.46
CA GLY A 5 14.90 3.24 4.10
C GLY A 5 13.84 3.93 3.23
N PRO A 6 13.89 3.76 1.89
CA PRO A 6 12.95 4.39 0.98
C PRO A 6 11.54 4.02 1.41
N ARG A 7 10.72 5.04 1.70
CA ARG A 7 9.29 4.89 1.98
C ARG A 7 8.59 4.50 0.67
N GLY A 8 8.81 3.25 0.25
CA GLY A 8 8.42 2.72 -1.05
C GLY A 8 7.15 1.86 -0.98
N PHE A 9 6.68 1.48 -2.17
CA PHE A 9 5.50 0.63 -2.38
C PHE A 9 5.47 -0.61 -1.47
N SER A 10 6.60 -1.29 -1.25
CA SER A 10 6.67 -2.49 -0.42
C SER A 10 6.26 -2.27 1.04
N GLN A 11 6.57 -1.10 1.62
CA GLN A 11 6.18 -0.79 3.00
C GLN A 11 4.68 -0.50 3.09
N VAL A 12 4.13 0.19 2.10
CA VAL A 12 2.71 0.54 2.00
C VAL A 12 1.86 -0.71 1.76
N TRP A 13 2.31 -1.57 0.85
CA TRP A 13 1.72 -2.88 0.62
C TRP A 13 1.82 -3.77 1.85
N GLY A 14 2.93 -3.69 2.60
CA GLY A 14 3.08 -4.33 3.90
C GLY A 14 1.99 -3.90 4.87
N SER A 15 1.81 -2.60 5.07
CA SER A 15 0.77 -2.03 5.95
C SER A 15 -0.64 -2.38 5.51
N LEU A 16 -0.94 -2.36 4.21
CA LEU A 16 -2.26 -2.72 3.71
C LEU A 16 -2.60 -4.17 4.06
N LYS A 17 -1.67 -5.10 3.83
CA LYS A 17 -1.88 -6.51 4.14
C LYS A 17 -2.06 -6.74 5.63
N THR A 18 -1.23 -6.13 6.48
CA THR A 18 -1.23 -6.41 7.92
C THR A 18 -2.30 -5.65 8.70
N VAL A 19 -2.67 -4.44 8.28
CA VAL A 19 -3.62 -3.59 9.03
C VAL A 19 -5.03 -3.73 8.50
N GLU A 20 -5.19 -3.75 7.17
CA GLU A 20 -6.51 -3.64 6.54
C GLU A 20 -7.07 -5.00 6.15
N LEU A 21 -6.22 -5.95 5.74
CA LEU A 21 -6.68 -7.26 5.23
C LEU A 21 -6.54 -8.41 6.24
N ALA A 22 -5.49 -8.43 7.07
CA ALA A 22 -5.20 -9.56 7.96
C ALA A 22 -6.30 -9.85 9.00
N ASN A 23 -7.07 -8.83 9.40
CA ASN A 23 -8.14 -8.96 10.40
C ASN A 23 -9.54 -8.93 9.80
N LEU A 24 -9.68 -8.71 8.49
CA LEU A 24 -10.97 -8.46 7.86
C LEU A 24 -11.81 -9.74 7.72
N CYS A 25 -11.17 -10.91 7.60
CA CYS A 25 -11.82 -12.21 7.32
C CYS A 25 -13.02 -12.08 6.36
N PRO A 26 -12.83 -11.52 5.16
CA PRO A 26 -13.94 -11.19 4.27
C PRO A 26 -14.63 -12.45 3.77
N GLY A 27 -15.96 -12.45 3.78
CA GLY A 27 -16.78 -13.54 3.25
C GLY A 27 -16.78 -13.57 1.72
N THR A 28 -16.37 -12.46 1.08
CA THR A 28 -16.32 -12.32 -0.38
C THR A 28 -15.07 -11.55 -0.84
N ILE A 29 -14.71 -11.73 -2.12
CA ILE A 29 -13.61 -10.98 -2.74
C ILE A 29 -13.93 -9.47 -2.80
N ASP A 30 -15.20 -9.10 -2.96
CA ASP A 30 -15.63 -7.70 -3.03
C ASP A 30 -15.43 -6.96 -1.71
N GLU A 31 -15.65 -7.63 -0.57
CA GLU A 31 -15.34 -7.09 0.75
C GLU A 31 -13.83 -6.84 0.93
N ALA A 32 -13.01 -7.80 0.50
CA ALA A 32 -11.55 -7.66 0.51
C ALA A 32 -11.09 -6.48 -0.38
N HIS A 33 -11.67 -6.35 -1.57
CA HIS A 33 -11.40 -5.26 -2.50
C HIS A 33 -11.79 -3.90 -1.92
N THR A 34 -12.97 -3.80 -1.30
CA THR A 34 -13.47 -2.56 -0.69
C THR A 34 -12.56 -2.09 0.45
N ALA A 35 -12.15 -3.01 1.35
CA ALA A 35 -11.23 -2.69 2.43
C ALA A 35 -9.83 -2.33 1.90
N ALA A 36 -9.35 -3.02 0.87
CA ALA A 36 -8.09 -2.67 0.22
C ALA A 36 -8.15 -1.24 -0.36
N GLN A 37 -9.22 -0.88 -1.07
CA GLN A 37 -9.40 0.47 -1.64
C GLN A 37 -9.46 1.55 -0.55
N ALA A 38 -10.19 1.30 0.54
CA ALA A 38 -10.25 2.23 1.68
C ALA A 38 -8.88 2.41 2.34
N GLY A 39 -8.17 1.30 2.58
CA GLY A 39 -6.81 1.28 3.12
C GLY A 39 -5.81 2.00 2.22
N TRP A 40 -5.87 1.77 0.91
CA TRP A 40 -5.09 2.46 -0.10
C TRP A 40 -5.39 3.96 -0.12
N GLY A 41 -6.65 4.36 -0.06
CA GLY A 41 -7.04 5.77 0.02
C GLY A 41 -6.53 6.46 1.28
N ARG A 42 -6.30 5.71 2.37
CA ARG A 42 -5.80 6.22 3.65
C ARG A 42 -4.27 6.25 3.73
N ILE A 43 -3.60 5.25 3.17
CA ILE A 43 -2.13 5.09 3.19
C ILE A 43 -1.49 5.81 1.99
N GLY A 44 -2.22 5.94 0.89
CA GLY A 44 -1.73 6.23 -0.46
C GLY A 44 -1.69 7.71 -0.90
N CYS A 45 -2.15 8.67 -0.10
CA CYS A 45 -2.30 10.06 -0.56
C CYS A 45 -0.98 10.83 -0.82
N GLY A 46 0.18 10.17 -0.70
CA GLY A 46 1.48 10.81 -0.92
C GLY A 46 1.95 10.66 -2.36
N ARG A 47 2.27 11.77 -3.05
CA ARG A 47 2.97 11.76 -4.36
C ARG A 47 4.19 10.83 -4.40
N GLN A 48 4.84 10.64 -3.25
CA GLN A 48 5.95 9.70 -3.05
C GLN A 48 5.63 8.24 -3.42
N LEU A 49 4.38 7.80 -3.28
CA LEU A 49 3.97 6.44 -3.62
C LEU A 49 3.89 6.21 -5.13
N CYS A 50 3.40 7.20 -5.87
CA CYS A 50 3.37 7.16 -7.33
C CYS A 50 4.80 7.07 -7.88
N PHE A 51 5.71 7.90 -7.37
CA PHE A 51 7.12 7.85 -7.78
C PHE A 51 7.81 6.56 -7.32
N ALA A 52 7.50 6.03 -6.14
CA ALA A 52 8.06 4.76 -5.68
C ALA A 52 7.53 3.55 -6.48
N PHE A 53 6.28 3.60 -6.95
CA PHE A 53 5.76 2.59 -7.87
C PHE A 53 6.46 2.66 -9.23
N LEU A 54 6.61 3.86 -9.79
CA LEU A 54 7.34 4.08 -11.04
C LEU A 54 8.77 3.55 -10.94
N ASP A 55 9.50 3.94 -9.89
CA ASP A 55 10.86 3.46 -9.61
C ASP A 55 10.93 1.93 -9.47
N HIS A 56 10.02 1.31 -8.72
CA HIS A 56 9.96 -0.15 -8.57
C HIS A 56 9.63 -0.87 -9.88
N ALA A 57 8.78 -0.28 -10.71
CA ALA A 57 8.40 -0.82 -12.01
C ALA A 57 9.45 -0.54 -13.11
N GLY A 58 10.53 0.20 -12.80
CA GLY A 58 11.52 0.63 -13.78
C GLY A 58 10.95 1.62 -14.81
N LEU A 59 9.89 2.34 -14.43
CA LEU A 59 9.22 3.35 -15.25
C LEU A 59 9.70 4.75 -14.82
N PHE A 60 9.86 5.65 -15.78
CA PHE A 60 10.29 7.03 -15.55
C PHE A 60 9.33 7.98 -16.27
N LEU A 61 9.21 9.21 -15.78
CA LEU A 61 8.45 10.29 -16.43
C LEU A 61 9.30 11.00 -17.48
#